data_AF-A0A0D0HH84-F1
#
_entry.id   AF-A0A0D0HH84-F1
#
_cell.length_a   1.000
_cell.length_b   1.000
_cell.length_c   1.000
_cell.angle_alpha   90.00
_cell.angle_beta   90.00
_cell.angle_gamma   90.00
#
_symmetry.space_group_name_H-M   'P 1'
#
loop_
_entity.id
_entity.type
_entity.pdbx_description
1 polymer ?
#
loop_
_entity_poly.entity_id
_entity_poly.type
_entity_poly.pdbx_seq_one_letter_code
_entity_poly.pdbx_strand_id
1 'polypeptide(L)' 'MFVPPNYGPDYTQKFHGIYTRLSKDLGVPLVPFLLAGIENRPDMFQADQIHPTRQAQGVLLDNVWPSLKPLLGKPRG' A
#
# COMPACT_ATOMS: atom_id res chain seq x y z
N MET A 1 2.30 5.74 -0.39
CA MET A 1 2.60 5.13 0.93
C MET A 1 2.18 6.08 2.03
N PHE A 2 1.80 5.59 3.21
CA PHE A 2 1.45 6.42 4.37
C PHE A 2 2.33 6.06 5.56
N VAL A 3 2.54 7.04 6.43
CA VAL A 3 3.16 6.87 7.76
C VAL A 3 2.11 7.07 8.85
N PRO A 4 2.33 6.57 10.07
CA PRO A 4 1.38 6.74 11.17
C PRO A 4 1.04 8.22 11.43
N PRO A 5 -0.18 8.51 11.91
CA PRO A 5 -0.66 9.89 12.07
C PRO A 5 0.08 10.67 13.17
N ASN A 6 0.82 10.00 14.07
CA ASN A 6 1.60 10.65 15.13
C ASN A 6 2.78 11.50 14.63
N TYR A 7 3.10 11.45 13.33
CA TYR A 7 4.07 12.35 12.68
C TYR A 7 3.46 13.71 12.26
N GLY A 8 2.15 13.88 12.40
CA GLY A 8 1.42 15.08 12.02
C GLY A 8 0.95 15.09 10.55
N PRO A 9 -0.17 15.77 10.26
CA PRO A 9 -0.82 15.72 8.95
C PRO A 9 0.07 16.23 7.81
N ASP A 10 0.82 17.31 8.04
CA ASP A 10 1.73 17.90 7.05
C ASP A 10 2.82 16.92 6.61
N TYR A 11 3.45 16.23 7.57
CA TYR A 11 4.49 15.26 7.28
C TYR A 11 3.92 14.07 6.53
N THR A 12 2.78 13.53 7.00
CA THR A 12 2.12 12.38 6.36
C THR A 12 1.72 12.68 4.91
N GLN A 13 1.19 13.87 4.63
CA GLN A 13 0.82 14.29 3.27
C GLN A 13 2.06 14.44 2.37
N LYS A 14 3.13 15.10 2.85
CA LYS A 14 4.38 15.26 2.10
C LYS A 14 5.02 13.90 1.81
N PHE A 15 5.08 13.01 2.81
CA PHE A 15 5.61 11.67 2.66
C PHE A 15 4.84 10.87 1.61
N HIS A 16 3.50 10.89 1.68
CA HIS A 16 2.66 10.25 0.67
C HIS A 16 2.91 10.81 -0.73
N GLY A 17 3.02 12.14 -0.84
CA GLY A 17 3.27 12.86 -2.09
C GLY A 17 4.56 12.46 -2.80
N ILE A 18 5.62 12.06 -2.07
CA ILE A 18 6.88 11.59 -2.67
C ILE A 18 6.65 10.41 -3.61
N TYR A 19 5.88 9.41 -3.18
CA TYR A 19 5.64 8.20 -3.99
C TYR A 19 4.78 8.51 -5.22
N THR A 20 3.78 9.38 -5.08
CA THR A 20 2.95 9.85 -6.21
C THR A 20 3.79 10.61 -7.23
N ARG A 21 4.72 11.45 -6.77
CA ARG A 21 5.64 12.17 -7.65
C ARG A 21 6.58 11.19 -8.37
N LEU A 22 7.23 10.27 -7.65
CA LEU A 22 8.15 9.30 -8.25
C LEU A 22 7.48 8.40 -9.30
N SER A 23 6.23 7.98 -9.05
CA SER A 23 5.46 7.21 -10.02
C SER A 23 5.27 7.97 -11.35
N LYS A 24 4.98 9.26 -11.29
CA LYS A 24 4.85 10.13 -12.47
C LYS A 24 6.20 10.36 -13.14
N ASP A 25 7.22 10.73 -12.36
CA ASP A 25 8.55 11.09 -12.86
C ASP A 25 9.23 9.89 -13.56
N LEU A 26 8.99 8.67 -13.08
CA LEU A 26 9.58 7.44 -13.63
C LEU A 26 8.66 6.68 -14.58
N GLY A 27 7.40 7.11 -14.76
CA GLY A 27 6.41 6.41 -15.59
C GLY A 27 6.08 5.00 -15.12
N VAL A 28 6.16 4.74 -13.81
CA VAL A 28 5.88 3.42 -13.21
C VAL A 28 4.52 3.41 -12.49
N PRO A 29 3.77 2.29 -12.54
CA PRO A 29 2.51 2.16 -11.79
C PRO A 29 2.71 2.32 -10.28
N LEU A 30 1.67 2.82 -9.61
CA LEU A 30 1.64 3.01 -8.16
C LEU A 30 0.49 2.22 -7.55
N VAL A 31 0.77 1.57 -6.41
CA VAL A 31 -0.27 1.11 -5.47
C VAL A 31 -0.54 2.27 -4.51
N PRO A 32 -1.71 2.93 -4.54
CA PRO A 32 -1.93 4.17 -3.78
C PRO A 32 -1.77 3.99 -2.27
N PHE A 33 -2.35 2.90 -1.74
CA PHE A 33 -2.23 2.54 -0.33
C PHE A 33 -2.32 1.01 -0.14
N LEU A 34 -1.23 0.40 0.34
CA LEU A 34 -1.14 -1.05 0.53
C LEU A 34 -2.10 -1.57 1.61
N LEU A 35 -2.30 -0.80 2.69
CA LEU A 35 -3.09 -1.20 3.85
C LEU A 35 -4.54 -0.71 3.78
N ALA A 36 -5.00 -0.28 2.60
CA ALA A 36 -6.38 0.20 2.43
C ALA A 36 -7.39 -0.87 2.85
N GLY A 37 -8.36 -0.47 3.69
CA GLY A 37 -9.41 -1.33 4.21
C GLY A 37 -9.04 -2.08 5.50
N ILE A 38 -7.78 -2.01 5.95
CA ILE A 38 -7.34 -2.65 7.20
C ILE A 38 -6.70 -1.67 8.20
N GLU A 39 -6.47 -0.41 7.83
CA GLU A 39 -5.73 0.57 8.64
C GLU A 39 -6.31 0.83 10.03
N ASN A 40 -7.61 0.56 10.23
CA ASN A 40 -8.31 0.72 11.51
C ASN A 40 -8.80 -0.63 12.07
N ARG A 41 -8.14 -1.74 11.71
CA ARG A 41 -8.53 -3.11 12.09
C ARG A 41 -7.44 -3.76 12.94
N PRO A 42 -7.42 -3.55 14.27
CA PRO A 42 -6.40 -4.12 15.17
C PRO A 42 -6.25 -5.64 15.07
N ASP A 43 -7.35 -6.35 14.75
CA ASP A 43 -7.39 -7.80 14.51
C ASP A 43 -6.62 -8.25 13.25
N MET A 44 -6.36 -7.32 12.33
CA MET A 44 -5.60 -7.54 11.10
C MET A 44 -4.11 -7.23 11.25
N PHE A 45 -3.66 -6.78 12.43
CA PHE A 45 -2.25 -6.54 12.75
C PHE A 45 -1.74 -7.50 13.82
N GLN A 46 -0.43 -7.75 13.80
CA GLN A 46 0.28 -8.54 14.80
C GLN A 46 0.28 -7.81 16.15
N ALA A 47 0.84 -8.47 17.17
CA ALA A 47 0.89 -7.92 18.53
C ALA A 47 1.58 -6.54 18.62
N ASP A 48 2.46 -6.21 17.67
CA ASP A 48 3.11 -4.90 17.58
C ASP A 48 2.25 -3.78 16.98
N GLN A 49 1.06 -4.10 16.46
CA GLN A 49 0.13 -3.16 15.81
C GLN A 49 0.73 -2.41 14.60
N ILE A 50 1.79 -2.95 14.00
CA ILE A 50 2.47 -2.38 12.84
C ILE A 50 2.38 -3.34 11.65
N HIS A 51 2.62 -4.64 11.88
CA HIS A 51 2.72 -5.62 10.80
C HIS A 51 1.39 -6.35 10.56
N PRO A 52 0.92 -6.48 9.31
CA PRO A 52 -0.30 -7.25 9.02
C PRO A 52 -0.17 -8.73 9.40
N THR A 53 -1.28 -9.34 9.81
CA THR A 53 -1.35 -10.79 10.10
C THR A 53 -1.46 -11.62 8.82
N ARG A 54 -1.49 -12.95 8.97
CA ARG A 54 -1.80 -13.90 7.88
C ARG A 54 -3.19 -13.65 7.27
N GLN A 55 -4.18 -13.28 8.09
CA GLN A 55 -5.54 -13.04 7.62
C GLN A 55 -5.63 -11.81 6.71
N ALA A 56 -4.80 -10.80 6.95
CA ALA A 56 -4.78 -9.58 6.17
C ALA A 56 -4.22 -9.75 4.75
N GLN A 57 -3.46 -10.83 4.48
CA GLN A 57 -2.72 -11.00 3.23
C GLN A 57 -3.61 -11.01 1.98
N GLY A 58 -4.84 -11.52 2.08
CA GLY A 58 -5.80 -11.47 0.97
C GLY A 58 -6.17 -10.03 0.58
N VAL A 59 -6.42 -9.17 1.58
CA VAL A 59 -6.75 -7.75 1.33
C VAL A 59 -5.55 -7.00 0.75
N LEU A 60 -4.33 -7.30 1.23
CA LEU A 60 -3.11 -6.75 0.65
C LEU A 60 -2.96 -7.12 -0.82
N LEU A 61 -3.26 -8.37 -1.19
CA LEU A 61 -3.26 -8.80 -2.59
C LEU A 61 -4.29 -8.01 -3.41
N ASP A 62 -5.52 -7.88 -2.91
CA ASP A 62 -6.59 -7.13 -3.59
C ASP A 62 -6.21 -5.66 -3.84
N ASN A 63 -5.44 -5.06 -2.93
CA ASN A 63 -4.94 -3.69 -3.07
C ASN A 63 -3.81 -3.57 -4.13
N VAL A 64 -2.99 -4.61 -4.30
CA VAL A 64 -1.86 -4.62 -5.24
C VAL A 64 -2.29 -5.05 -6.65
N TRP A 65 -3.25 -5.98 -6.73
CA TRP A 65 -3.59 -6.69 -7.96
C TRP A 65 -4.03 -5.79 -9.12
N PRO A 66 -4.83 -4.72 -8.93
CA PRO A 66 -5.21 -3.81 -10.00
C PRO A 66 -4.00 -3.15 -10.70
N SER A 67 -2.94 -2.86 -9.93
CA SER A 67 -1.71 -2.27 -10.46
C SER A 67 -0.75 -3.32 -11.02
N LEU A 68 -0.68 -4.51 -10.42
CA LEU A 68 0.25 -5.57 -10.81
C LEU A 68 -0.23 -6.37 -12.03
N LYS A 69 -1.50 -6.78 -12.07
CA LYS A 69 -2.04 -7.69 -13.10
C LYS A 69 -1.76 -7.22 -14.54
N PRO A 70 -1.91 -5.93 -14.89
CA PRO A 70 -1.60 -5.45 -16.26
C PRO A 70 -0.13 -5.62 -16.66
N LEU A 71 0.79 -5.76 -15.70
CA LEU A 71 2.23 -5.86 -15.91
C LEU A 71 2.71 -7.29 -16.16
N LEU A 72 1.91 -8.30 -15.80
CA LEU A 72 2.33 -9.70 -15.81
C LEU A 72 2.40 -10.32 -17.22
N GLY A 73 2.03 -9.58 -18.27
CA GLY A 73 2.01 -10.08 -19.64
C GLY A 73 1.06 -11.27 -19.82
N LYS A 74 1.12 -11.93 -20.98
CA LYS A 74 0.46 -13.24 -21.15
C LYS A 74 1.31 -14.31 -20.45
N PRO A 75 0.70 -15.28 -19.74
CA PRO A 75 1.43 -16.43 -19.24
C PRO A 75 2.24 -17.06 -20.36
N ARG A 76 3.55 -17.24 -20.16
CA ARG A 76 4.34 -18.09 -21.04
C ARG A 76 3.88 -19.52 -20.77
N GLY A 77 3.25 -20.14 -21.76
CA GLY A 77 2.83 -21.54 -21.73
C GLY A 77 4.02 -22.48 -21.69
#